data_AF-A0A7S3TT07-F1
#
_entry.id   AF-A0A7S3TT07-F1
#
_cell.length_a   1.000
_cell.length_b   1.000
_cell.length_c   1.000
_cell.angle_alpha   90.00
_cell.angle_beta   90.00
_cell.angle_gamma   90.00
#
_symmetry.space_group_name_H-M   'P 1'
#
loop_
_entity.id
_entity.type
_entity.pdbx_description
1 polymer ?
#
loop_
_entity_poly.entity_id
_entity_poly.type
_entity_poly.pdbx_seq_one_letter_code
_entity_poly.pdbx_strand_id
1 'polypeptide(L)'
;QFWPMNSIEQVATGMGSRKLPSKPMQVLSLAIFVFLLGSGFFHAYLYNKFTPVYTETECGNTEPTIDEFTLGVSSIHVGLSIVVTCRNPNPYKIKILSSIPGRVFIGHGHSPLEVGKLAVMPGSFLQEEGSGSVHVRMSA
;
A
#
# COMPACT_ATOMS: atom_id res chain seq x y z
N GLN A 1 -9.11 -18.33 76.64
CA GLN A 1 -9.15 -16.94 76.14
C GLN A 1 -9.50 -17.03 74.66
N PHE A 2 -10.79 -16.88 74.36
CA PHE A 2 -11.45 -17.14 73.08
C PHE A 2 -11.53 -15.83 72.28
N TRP A 3 -11.14 -15.84 71.01
CA TRP A 3 -11.37 -14.74 70.06
C TRP A 3 -12.61 -15.05 69.21
N PRO A 4 -13.60 -14.15 69.10
CA PRO A 4 -14.76 -14.40 68.24
C PRO A 4 -14.45 -14.04 66.77
N MET A 5 -14.71 -15.01 65.89
CA MET A 5 -15.02 -14.78 64.47
C MET A 5 -16.25 -13.89 64.39
N ASN A 6 -16.17 -12.69 63.79
CA ASN A 6 -17.36 -11.89 63.42
C ASN A 6 -17.07 -10.75 62.40
N SER A 7 -16.17 -10.95 61.42
CA SER A 7 -15.79 -9.88 60.46
C SER A 7 -16.11 -10.14 58.98
N ILE A 8 -16.94 -11.12 58.64
CA ILE A 8 -17.31 -11.40 57.23
C ILE A 8 -18.66 -10.78 56.81
N GLU A 9 -19.44 -10.23 57.75
CA GLU A 9 -20.84 -9.85 57.50
C GLU A 9 -21.09 -8.36 57.13
N GLN A 10 -20.08 -7.60 56.69
CA GLN A 10 -20.25 -6.15 56.42
C GLN A 10 -20.14 -5.74 54.94
N VAL A 11 -19.98 -6.68 53.99
CA VAL A 11 -19.89 -6.31 52.54
C VAL A 11 -21.28 -6.20 51.86
N ALA A 12 -22.37 -6.58 52.53
CA ALA A 12 -23.69 -6.69 51.90
C ALA A 12 -24.61 -5.45 52.04
N THR A 13 -24.21 -4.38 52.73
CA THR A 13 -25.11 -3.25 53.06
C THR A 13 -24.80 -1.96 52.28
N GLY A 14 -24.35 -2.11 51.04
CA GLY A 14 -24.08 -1.00 50.11
C GLY A 14 -24.95 -1.00 48.84
N MET A 15 -25.98 -1.83 48.73
CA MET A 15 -26.92 -1.78 47.60
C MET A 15 -27.99 -0.72 47.85
N GLY A 16 -27.56 0.55 47.89
CA GLY A 16 -28.46 1.69 47.86
C GLY A 16 -29.33 1.64 46.61
N SER A 17 -30.65 1.76 46.80
CA SER A 17 -31.67 1.85 45.76
C SER A 17 -31.24 2.83 44.67
N ARG A 18 -30.75 2.32 43.53
CA ARG A 18 -30.47 3.15 42.36
C ARG A 18 -31.82 3.62 41.83
N LYS A 19 -32.17 4.87 42.11
CA LYS A 19 -33.33 5.54 41.49
C LYS A 19 -33.22 5.37 39.98
N LEU A 20 -34.26 4.82 39.35
CA LEU A 20 -34.27 4.67 37.89
C LEU A 20 -34.02 6.04 37.25
N PRO A 21 -33.18 6.10 36.19
CA PRO A 21 -32.91 7.35 35.50
C PRO A 21 -34.22 7.94 34.97
N SER A 22 -34.35 9.26 35.09
CA SER A 22 -35.52 9.96 34.56
C SER A 22 -35.63 9.74 33.04
N LYS A 23 -36.85 9.70 32.50
CA LYS A 23 -37.12 9.56 31.05
C LYS A 23 -36.21 10.44 30.16
N PRO A 24 -35.94 11.73 30.46
CA PRO A 24 -35.03 12.54 29.62
C PRO A 24 -33.58 12.02 29.63
N MET A 25 -33.12 11.44 30.74
CA MET A 25 -31.78 10.89 30.86
C MET A 25 -31.61 9.59 30.04
N GLN A 26 -32.69 8.80 29.90
CA GLN A 26 -32.71 7.64 29.02
C GLN A 26 -32.65 8.04 27.53
N VAL A 27 -33.43 9.06 27.14
CA VAL A 27 -33.43 9.57 25.75
C VAL A 27 -32.08 10.17 25.38
N LEU A 28 -31.46 10.94 26.28
CA LEU A 28 -30.14 11.51 26.05
C LEU A 28 -29.07 10.42 25.88
N SER A 29 -29.10 9.39 26.75
CA SER A 29 -28.19 8.25 26.65
C SER A 29 -28.32 7.51 25.31
N LEU A 30 -29.55 7.27 24.87
CA LEU A 30 -29.81 6.63 23.57
C LEU A 30 -29.32 7.48 22.40
N ALA A 31 -29.55 8.79 22.44
CA ALA A 31 -29.10 9.70 21.39
C ALA A 31 -27.57 9.72 21.27
N ILE A 32 -26.87 9.78 22.41
CA ILE A 32 -25.39 9.72 22.44
C ILE A 32 -24.91 8.37 21.88
N PHE A 33 -25.54 7.26 22.27
CA PHE A 33 -25.18 5.93 21.78
C PHE A 33 -25.32 5.81 20.26
N VAL A 34 -26.45 6.27 19.70
CA VAL A 34 -26.67 6.26 18.24
C VAL A 34 -25.67 7.16 17.52
N PHE A 35 -25.37 8.33 18.08
CA PHE A 35 -24.38 9.24 17.51
C PHE A 35 -22.97 8.61 17.50
N LEU A 36 -22.54 7.98 18.60
CA LEU A 36 -21.25 7.32 18.69
C LEU A 36 -21.15 6.13 17.72
N LEU A 37 -22.20 5.33 17.58
CA LEU A 37 -22.24 4.25 16.59
C LEU A 37 -22.16 4.79 15.15
N GLY A 38 -22.92 5.84 14.84
CA GLY A 38 -22.88 6.49 13.54
C GLY A 38 -21.49 7.05 13.22
N SER A 39 -20.86 7.71 14.19
CA SER A 39 -19.49 8.22 14.06
C SER A 39 -18.48 7.09 13.85
N GLY A 40 -18.56 6.02 14.63
CA GLY A 40 -17.70 4.85 14.48
C GLY A 40 -17.83 4.20 13.10
N PHE A 41 -19.06 4.02 12.61
CA PHE A 41 -19.30 3.47 11.29
C PHE A 41 -18.79 4.39 10.18
N PHE A 42 -19.01 5.70 10.30
CA PHE A 42 -18.50 6.68 9.36
C PHE A 42 -16.97 6.67 9.29
N HIS A 43 -16.29 6.64 10.43
CA HIS A 43 -14.83 6.54 10.49
C HIS A 43 -14.32 5.20 9.92
N ALA A 44 -14.98 4.08 10.20
CA ALA A 44 -14.62 2.80 9.62
C ALA A 44 -14.79 2.78 8.09
N TYR A 45 -15.87 3.39 7.59
CA TYR A 45 -16.10 3.57 6.16
C TYR A 45 -15.02 4.41 5.50
N LEU A 46 -14.66 5.57 6.11
CA LEU A 46 -13.58 6.41 5.63
C LEU A 46 -12.24 5.66 5.64
N TYR A 47 -11.96 4.93 6.72
CA TYR A 47 -10.74 4.14 6.81
C TYR A 47 -10.67 3.13 5.67
N ASN A 48 -11.69 2.30 5.47
CA ASN A 48 -11.69 1.31 4.39
C ASN A 48 -11.55 1.95 2.99
N LYS A 49 -12.19 3.11 2.77
CA LYS A 49 -12.13 3.81 1.48
C LYS A 49 -10.77 4.48 1.20
N PHE A 50 -10.16 5.06 2.23
CA PHE A 50 -8.95 5.88 2.08
C PHE A 50 -7.65 5.17 2.51
N THR A 51 -7.73 3.97 3.09
CA THR A 51 -6.58 3.11 3.38
C THR A 51 -6.69 1.74 2.67
N PRO A 52 -6.83 1.72 1.33
CA PRO A 52 -6.78 0.44 0.63
C PRO A 52 -5.39 -0.18 0.83
N VAL A 53 -5.38 -1.50 1.00
CA VAL A 53 -4.14 -2.28 1.07
C VAL A 53 -3.52 -2.26 -0.31
N TYR A 54 -2.37 -1.58 -0.44
CA TYR A 54 -1.61 -1.56 -1.68
C TYR A 54 -1.12 -2.96 -2.00
N THR A 55 -1.45 -3.43 -3.20
CA THR A 55 -0.95 -4.70 -3.73
C THR A 55 0.20 -4.41 -4.68
N GLU A 56 1.21 -5.27 -4.66
CA GLU A 56 2.36 -5.15 -5.54
C GLU A 56 1.92 -5.20 -7.02
N THR A 57 2.51 -4.31 -7.82
CA THR A 57 2.25 -4.26 -9.26
C THR A 57 3.03 -5.38 -9.94
N GLU A 58 2.34 -6.25 -10.67
CA GLU A 58 2.97 -7.37 -11.37
C GLU A 58 3.38 -6.95 -12.78
N CYS A 59 4.63 -7.22 -13.15
CA CYS A 59 5.16 -6.98 -14.49
C CYS A 59 5.62 -8.31 -15.09
N GLY A 60 5.03 -8.71 -16.22
CA GLY A 60 5.18 -10.07 -16.75
C GLY A 60 5.88 -10.14 -18.12
N ASN A 61 5.49 -9.27 -19.06
CA ASN A 61 5.99 -9.34 -20.42
C ASN A 61 7.04 -8.26 -20.67
N THR A 62 8.24 -8.68 -21.01
CA THR A 62 9.35 -7.83 -21.44
C THR A 62 9.61 -8.06 -22.92
N GLU A 63 9.44 -7.03 -23.74
CA GLU A 63 9.76 -7.06 -25.16
C GLU A 63 11.00 -6.19 -25.41
N PRO A 64 12.20 -6.80 -25.52
CA PRO A 64 13.40 -6.07 -25.86
C PRO A 64 13.47 -5.82 -27.37
N THR A 65 13.73 -4.58 -27.75
CA THR A 65 13.95 -4.14 -29.13
C THR A 65 15.25 -3.35 -29.19
N ILE A 66 16.08 -3.63 -30.20
CA ILE A 66 17.29 -2.87 -30.48
C ILE A 66 16.87 -1.68 -31.34
N ASP A 67 16.94 -0.47 -30.80
CA ASP A 67 16.51 0.76 -31.49
C ASP A 67 17.67 1.42 -32.24
N GLU A 68 18.91 1.26 -31.76
CA GLU A 68 20.09 1.88 -32.36
C GLU A 68 21.26 0.90 -32.37
N PHE A 69 21.87 0.71 -33.54
CA PHE A 69 23.11 -0.05 -33.66
C PHE A 69 24.04 0.69 -34.62
N THR A 70 25.07 1.32 -34.08
CA THR A 70 26.11 1.95 -34.92
C THR A 70 27.45 1.27 -34.71
N LEU A 71 27.99 0.75 -35.81
CA LEU A 71 29.30 0.10 -35.84
C LEU A 71 30.31 1.09 -36.44
N GLY A 72 31.02 1.81 -35.58
CA GLY A 72 32.14 2.67 -35.97
C GLY A 72 33.45 1.89 -36.01
N VAL A 73 34.47 2.45 -36.67
CA VAL A 73 35.81 1.84 -36.79
C VAL A 73 36.49 1.66 -35.40
N SER A 74 36.06 2.43 -34.40
CA SER A 74 36.63 2.44 -33.04
C SER A 74 35.61 2.35 -31.89
N SER A 75 34.29 2.33 -32.17
CA SER A 75 33.25 2.25 -31.14
C SER A 75 31.98 1.58 -31.66
N ILE A 76 31.39 0.71 -30.85
CA ILE A 76 30.07 0.12 -31.08
C ILE A 76 29.10 0.85 -30.15
N HIS A 77 28.07 1.50 -30.69
CA HIS A 77 26.95 1.97 -29.87
C HIS A 77 25.75 1.06 -30.05
N VAL A 78 25.12 0.72 -28.93
CA VAL A 78 23.92 -0.11 -28.88
C VAL A 78 22.87 0.58 -28.02
N GLY A 79 21.82 1.03 -28.68
CA GLY A 79 20.56 1.40 -28.04
C GLY A 79 19.71 0.16 -27.80
N LEU A 80 19.14 0.06 -26.59
CA LEU A 80 18.18 -0.97 -26.24
C LEU A 80 16.93 -0.33 -25.68
N SER A 81 15.78 -0.60 -26.30
CA SER A 81 14.46 -0.22 -25.80
C SER A 81 13.72 -1.45 -25.32
N ILE A 82 13.34 -1.47 -24.04
CA ILE A 82 12.58 -2.56 -23.43
C ILE A 82 11.19 -2.03 -23.10
N VAL A 83 10.17 -2.69 -23.63
CA VAL A 83 8.77 -2.44 -23.26
C VAL A 83 8.36 -3.47 -22.22
N VAL A 84 7.95 -3.00 -21.04
CA VAL A 84 7.48 -3.86 -19.94
C VAL A 84 6.00 -3.65 -19.76
N THR A 85 5.20 -4.71 -19.87
CA THR A 85 3.76 -4.64 -19.57
C THR A 85 3.55 -4.97 -18.10
N CYS A 86 2.95 -4.02 -17.37
CA CYS A 86 2.63 -4.16 -15.95
C CYS A 86 1.12 -4.07 -15.73
N ARG A 87 0.65 -4.74 -14.68
CA ARG A 87 -0.74 -4.72 -14.22
C ARG A 87 -0.80 -4.05 -12.85
N ASN A 88 -1.62 -3.02 -12.75
CA ASN A 88 -1.88 -2.30 -11.52
C ASN A 88 -3.20 -2.79 -10.90
N PRO A 89 -3.16 -3.61 -9.85
CA PRO A 89 -4.35 -4.04 -9.14
C PRO A 89 -4.94 -2.95 -8.21
N ASN A 90 -4.30 -1.79 -8.09
CA ASN A 90 -4.70 -0.76 -7.14
C ASN A 90 -5.82 0.14 -7.72
N PRO A 91 -6.73 0.66 -6.86
CA PRO A 91 -7.87 1.48 -7.26
C PRO A 91 -7.49 2.94 -7.58
N TYR A 92 -6.23 3.19 -7.97
CA TYR A 92 -5.73 4.52 -8.32
C TYR A 92 -4.76 4.42 -9.49
N LYS A 93 -4.73 5.47 -10.31
CA LYS A 93 -3.77 5.63 -11.40
C LYS A 93 -2.36 5.87 -10.84
N ILE A 94 -1.39 5.09 -11.33
CA ILE A 94 0.03 5.26 -10.99
C ILE A 94 0.73 6.00 -12.14
N LYS A 95 1.47 7.06 -11.80
CA LYS A 95 2.38 7.75 -12.73
C LYS A 95 3.81 7.42 -12.36
N ILE A 96 4.55 6.84 -13.30
CA ILE A 96 5.96 6.51 -13.08
C ILE A 96 6.78 7.76 -13.44
N LEU A 97 7.30 8.43 -12.42
CA LEU A 97 8.11 9.65 -12.58
C LEU A 97 9.59 9.32 -12.81
N SER A 98 10.09 8.32 -12.10
CA SER A 98 11.48 7.87 -12.16
C SER A 98 11.58 6.48 -11.55
N SER A 99 12.46 5.63 -12.08
CA SER A 99 12.85 4.37 -11.44
C SER A 99 14.33 4.42 -11.04
N ILE A 100 14.72 3.55 -10.12
CA ILE A 100 16.13 3.25 -9.90
C ILE A 100 16.66 2.61 -11.20
N PRO A 101 17.75 3.13 -11.80
CA PRO A 101 18.26 2.58 -13.03
C PRO A 101 18.73 1.13 -12.87
N GLY A 102 18.21 0.24 -13.71
CA GLY A 102 18.70 -1.14 -13.79
C GLY A 102 20.09 -1.17 -14.44
N ARG A 103 20.91 -2.18 -14.13
CA ARG A 103 22.20 -2.40 -14.80
C ARG A 103 22.06 -3.52 -15.81
N VAL A 104 22.62 -3.35 -17.00
CA VAL A 104 22.66 -4.37 -18.04
C VAL A 104 24.06 -4.97 -18.07
N PHE A 105 24.11 -6.28 -18.05
CA PHE A 105 25.34 -7.06 -18.06
C PHE A 105 25.36 -7.99 -19.27
N ILE A 106 26.50 -8.08 -19.95
CA ILE A 106 26.73 -9.05 -21.02
C ILE A 106 27.79 -10.06 -20.56
N GLY A 107 27.51 -11.36 -20.79
CA GLY A 107 28.37 -12.49 -20.45
C GLY A 107 27.82 -13.34 -19.31
N HIS A 108 28.23 -14.62 -19.27
CA HIS A 108 27.91 -15.55 -18.20
C HIS A 108 29.14 -15.78 -17.31
N GLY A 109 28.99 -15.85 -15.99
CA GLY A 109 30.06 -16.27 -15.06
C GLY A 109 30.49 -15.23 -14.02
N HIS A 110 31.75 -15.33 -13.56
CA HIS A 110 32.30 -14.56 -12.43
C HIS A 110 32.71 -13.11 -12.74
N SER A 111 32.67 -12.69 -14.01
CA SER A 111 33.04 -11.32 -14.42
C SER A 111 32.17 -10.82 -15.58
N PRO A 112 30.86 -10.58 -15.33
CA PRO A 112 29.98 -9.97 -16.33
C PRO A 112 30.43 -8.54 -16.64
N LEU A 113 30.40 -8.18 -17.93
CA LEU A 113 30.71 -6.81 -18.37
C LEU A 113 29.45 -5.95 -18.23
N GLU A 114 29.49 -4.90 -17.40
CA GLU A 114 28.43 -3.89 -17.36
C GLU A 114 28.48 -3.08 -18.65
N VAL A 115 27.42 -3.16 -19.45
CA VAL A 115 27.34 -2.47 -20.75
C VAL A 115 26.53 -1.19 -20.70
N GLY A 116 25.69 -1.01 -19.68
CA GLY A 116 24.92 0.22 -19.56
C GLY A 116 23.90 0.22 -18.44
N LYS A 117 23.22 1.36 -18.31
CA LYS A 117 22.15 1.57 -17.34
C LYS A 117 20.83 1.80 -18.06
N LEU A 118 19.80 1.12 -17.59
CA LEU A 118 18.43 1.24 -18.04
C LEU A 118 17.76 2.39 -17.31
N ALA A 119 17.27 3.39 -18.04
CA ALA A 119 16.46 4.46 -17.48
C ALA A 119 15.01 4.33 -17.95
N VAL A 120 14.05 4.45 -17.03
CA VAL A 120 12.64 4.55 -17.40
C VAL A 120 12.40 5.88 -18.11
N MET A 121 11.73 5.81 -19.25
CA MET A 121 11.28 7.01 -19.94
C MET A 121 10.11 7.64 -19.19
N PRO A 122 10.18 8.95 -18.88
CA PRO A 122 9.11 9.63 -18.18
C PRO A 122 7.85 9.66 -19.04
N GLY A 123 6.69 9.48 -18.40
CA GLY A 123 5.39 9.54 -19.08
C GLY A 123 4.64 8.22 -19.17
N SER A 124 5.15 7.14 -18.59
CA SER A 124 4.41 5.88 -18.43
C SER A 124 3.37 6.00 -17.31
N PHE A 125 2.16 5.51 -17.59
CA PHE A 125 1.03 5.51 -16.65
C PHE A 125 0.35 4.15 -16.63
N LEU A 126 -0.03 3.73 -15.44
CA LEU A 126 -0.84 2.54 -15.20
C LEU A 126 -2.23 3.00 -14.75
N GLN A 127 -3.25 2.60 -15.50
CA GLN A 127 -4.64 2.91 -15.14
C GLN A 127 -5.04 2.19 -13.84
N GLU A 128 -6.08 2.71 -13.18
CA GLU A 128 -6.72 2.02 -12.05
C GLU A 128 -7.23 0.65 -12.48
N GLU A 129 -6.94 -0.37 -11.68
CA GLU A 129 -7.33 -1.77 -11.93
C GLU A 129 -6.99 -2.28 -13.35
N GLY A 130 -5.96 -1.69 -13.98
CA GLY A 130 -5.68 -1.84 -15.40
C GLY A 130 -4.25 -2.22 -15.72
N SER A 131 -3.98 -2.37 -17.01
CA SER A 131 -2.64 -2.64 -17.54
C SER A 131 -2.07 -1.40 -18.22
N GLY A 132 -0.74 -1.30 -18.22
CA GLY A 132 -0.02 -0.23 -18.88
C GLY A 132 1.39 -0.69 -19.26
N SER A 133 1.95 -0.03 -20.27
CA SER A 133 3.30 -0.31 -20.75
C SER A 133 4.28 0.72 -20.19
N VAL A 134 5.40 0.23 -19.68
CA VAL A 134 6.51 1.01 -19.16
C VAL A 134 7.66 0.88 -20.15
N HIS A 135 8.09 2.02 -20.68
CA HIS A 135 9.19 2.07 -21.63
C HIS A 135 10.49 2.36 -20.90
N VAL A 136 11.48 1.51 -21.14
CA VAL A 136 12.82 1.64 -20.56
C VAL A 136 13.82 1.72 -21.70
N ARG A 137 14.75 2.67 -21.64
CA ARG A 137 15.77 2.86 -22.67
C ARG A 137 17.16 2.81 -22.06
N MET A 138 18.06 2.13 -22.76
CA MET A 138 19.51 2.17 -22.54
C MET A 138 20.14 2.74 -23.80
N SER A 139 21.14 3.60 -23.62
CA SER A 139 22.02 4.08 -24.69
C SER A 139 23.44 3.92 -24.18
N ALA A 140 24.24 3.08 -24.86
CA ALA A 140 25.62 2.77 -24.50
C ALA A 140 26.51 2.73 -25.74
#